data_AF-A0AAW7QFG5-F1
#
_entry.id   AF-A0AAW7QFG5-F1
#
_cell.length_a   1.000
_cell.length_b   1.000
_cell.length_c   1.000
_cell.angle_alpha   90.00
_cell.angle_beta   90.00
_cell.angle_gamma   90.00
#
_symmetry.space_group_name_H-M   'P 1'
#
loop_
_entity.id
_entity.type
_entity.pdbx_description
1 polymer ?
#
loop_
_entity_poly.entity_id
_entity_poly.type
_entity_poly.pdbx_seq_one_letter_code
_entity_poly.pdbx_strand_id
1 'polypeptide(L)' 'MAKFIEIETWYQGHSHIEILNIDDIGHISVGPNLIFLKTPYADGSNVTRVSSETIEKLMDILKVKEVG' A
#
# COMPACT_ATOMS: atom_id res chain seq x y z
N MET A 1 12.73 -13.55 -1.96
CA MET A 1 13.41 -12.54 -1.11
C MET A 1 12.37 -11.51 -0.78
N ALA A 2 12.10 -11.30 0.51
CA ALA A 2 11.08 -10.34 0.92
C ALA A 2 11.48 -8.93 0.44
N LYS A 3 10.51 -8.21 -0.13
CA LYS A 3 10.68 -6.81 -0.54
C LYS A 3 9.85 -5.95 0.40
N PHE A 4 10.51 -4.97 1.00
CA PHE A 4 9.86 -4.04 1.91
C PHE A 4 9.85 -2.65 1.30
N ILE A 5 8.81 -1.88 1.62
CA ILE A 5 8.66 -0.48 1.26
C ILE A 5 8.26 0.33 2.49
N GLU A 6 8.87 1.49 2.67
CA GLU A 6 8.41 2.50 3.61
C GLU A 6 7.26 3.29 2.96
N ILE A 7 6.12 3.34 3.65
CA ILE A 7 4.91 4.01 3.18
C ILE A 7 4.39 4.96 4.25
N GLU A 8 3.69 6.01 3.82
CA GLU A 8 2.89 6.84 4.71
C GLU A 8 1.43 6.41 4.62
N THR A 9 0.90 5.91 5.73
CA THR A 9 -0.52 5.55 5.87
C THR A 9 -1.28 6.65 6.61
N TRP A 10 -2.59 6.70 6.40
CA TRP A 10 -3.49 7.63 7.08
C TRP A 10 -4.53 6.84 7.88
N TYR A 11 -4.47 6.96 9.20
CA TYR A 11 -5.37 6.28 10.12
C TYR A 11 -5.93 7.28 11.16
N GLN A 12 -7.25 7.31 11.32
CA GLN A 12 -7.96 8.20 12.25
C GLN A 12 -7.55 9.68 12.19
N GLY A 13 -7.20 10.19 11.00
CA GLY A 13 -6.80 11.59 10.80
C GLY A 13 -5.32 11.89 11.09
N HIS A 14 -4.53 10.87 11.42
CA HIS A 14 -3.10 10.97 11.64
C HIS A 14 -2.34 10.20 10.56
N SER A 15 -1.18 10.73 10.16
CA SER A 15 -0.26 10.00 9.30
C SER A 15 0.71 9.16 10.12
N HIS A 16 1.01 7.97 9.61
CA HIS A 16 1.93 7.02 10.22
C HIS A 16 2.92 6.54 9.17
N ILE A 17 4.19 6.42 9.53
CA ILE A 17 5.20 5.78 8.68
C ILE A 17 5.20 4.29 9.03
N GLU A 18 4.97 3.45 8.01
CA GLU A 18 4.93 2.01 8.13
C GLU A 18 5.92 1.35 7.16
N ILE A 19 6.47 0.20 7.54
CA ILE A 19 7.27 -0.64 6.66
C ILE A 19 6.42 -1.85 6.26
N LEU A 20 6.05 -1.92 4.99
CA LEU A 20 5.16 -2.94 4.46
C LEU A 20 5.91 -3.97 3.63
N ASN A 21 5.62 -5.26 3.83
CA ASN A 21 6.05 -6.31 2.92
C ASN A 21 5.19 -6.28 1.66
N ILE A 22 5.81 -6.08 0.50
CA ILE A 22 5.12 -6.02 -0.79
C ILE A 22 4.38 -7.34 -1.08
N ASP A 23 4.91 -8.48 -0.63
CA ASP A 23 4.26 -9.78 -0.83
C ASP A 23 2.96 -9.92 -0.03
N ASP A 24 2.75 -9.09 1.00
CA ASP A 24 1.51 -9.05 1.78
C ASP A 24 0.42 -8.17 1.12
N ILE A 25 0.77 -7.38 0.10
CA ILE A 25 -0.21 -6.63 -0.68
C ILE A 25 -1.05 -7.60 -1.52
N GLY A 26 -2.36 -7.59 -1.31
CA GLY A 26 -3.33 -8.35 -2.09
C GLY A 26 -3.82 -7.60 -3.33
N HIS A 27 -4.15 -6.31 -3.17
CA HIS A 27 -4.69 -5.47 -4.23
C HIS A 27 -4.37 -3.98 -3.97
N ILE A 28 -4.21 -3.19 -5.04
CA ILE A 28 -3.97 -1.74 -4.97
C ILE A 28 -5.07 -1.05 -5.80
N SER A 29 -5.76 -0.09 -5.20
CA SER A 29 -6.70 0.79 -5.89
C SER A 29 -6.06 2.16 -6.09
N VAL A 30 -5.59 2.40 -7.32
CA VAL A 30 -4.79 3.60 -7.68
C VAL A 30 -5.57 4.89 -7.50
N GLY A 31 -6.77 5.01 -8.07
CA GLY A 31 -7.55 6.27 -7.99
C GLY A 31 -7.87 6.72 -6.55
N PRO A 32 -8.35 5.81 -5.68
CA PRO A 32 -8.61 6.13 -4.26
C PRO A 32 -7.38 6.22 -3.36
N ASN A 33 -6.18 5.87 -3.84
CA ASN A 33 -4.96 5.65 -3.06
C ASN A 33 -5.15 4.67 -1.88
N LEU A 34 -5.63 3.45 -2.18
CA LEU A 34 -5.86 2.42 -1.17
C LEU A 34 -4.98 1.19 -1.44
N ILE A 35 -4.42 0.63 -0.38
CA ILE A 35 -3.73 -0.67 -0.38
C ILE A 35 -4.57 -1.65 0.43
N PHE A 36 -4.80 -2.83 -0.13
CA PHE A 36 -5.45 -3.95 0.55
C PHE A 36 -4.42 -5.03 0.88
N LEU A 37 -4.33 -5.39 2.14
CA LEU A 37 -3.43 -6.41 2.67
C LEU A 37 -4.10 -7.80 2.66
N LYS A 38 -3.29 -8.84 2.45
CA LYS A 38 -3.70 -10.24 2.63
C LYS A 38 -3.86 -10.55 4.10
N THR A 39 -2.97 -10.01 4.93
CA THR A 39 -3.02 -10.11 6.38
C THR A 39 -3.67 -8.85 6.97
N PRO A 40 -4.82 -8.96 7.67
CA PRO A 40 -5.42 -7.81 8.32
C PRO A 40 -4.53 -7.22 9.43
N TYR A 41 -4.71 -5.92 9.69
CA TYR A 41 -4.23 -5.24 10.88
C TYR A 41 -4.86 -5.81 12.15
N ALA A 42 -4.31 -5.43 13.31
CA ALA A 42 -4.79 -5.88 14.61
C ALA A 42 -6.25 -5.50 14.92
N ASP A 43 -6.76 -4.43 14.29
CA ASP A 43 -8.16 -3.99 14.40
C ASP A 43 -9.11 -4.76 13.46
N GLY A 44 -8.58 -5.70 12.67
CA GLY A 44 -9.33 -6.49 11.71
C GLY A 44 -9.54 -5.81 10.36
N SER A 45 -9.13 -4.55 10.19
CA SER A 45 -9.12 -3.90 8.88
C SER A 45 -8.02 -4.49 8.01
N ASN A 46 -8.24 -4.58 6.70
CA ASN A 46 -7.21 -5.01 5.75
C ASN A 46 -6.95 -3.97 4.67
N VAL A 47 -7.37 -2.73 4.90
CA VAL A 47 -7.25 -1.64 3.94
C VAL A 47 -6.63 -0.44 4.63
N THR A 48 -5.71 0.22 3.93
CA THR A 48 -5.10 1.46 4.40
C THR A 48 -5.07 2.49 3.28
N ARG A 49 -5.26 3.76 3.65
CA ARG A 49 -5.13 4.89 2.74
C ARG A 49 -3.69 5.36 2.75
N VAL A 50 -3.13 5.60 1.57
CA VAL A 50 -1.76 6.04 1.40
C VAL A 50 -1.68 7.34 0.61
N SER A 51 -0.49 7.95 0.58
CA SER A 51 -0.20 9.07 -0.31
C SER A 51 -0.16 8.64 -1.79
N SER A 52 -0.38 9.58 -2.72
CA SER A 52 -0.18 9.31 -4.15
C SER A 52 1.26 8.91 -4.46
N GLU A 53 2.23 9.52 -3.76
CA GLU A 53 3.66 9.18 -3.89
C GLU A 53 3.93 7.70 -3.55
N THR A 54 3.23 7.14 -2.56
CA THR A 54 3.32 5.71 -2.23
C THR A 54 2.84 4.84 -3.38
N ILE A 55 1.74 5.23 -4.03
CA ILE A 55 1.19 4.50 -5.18
C ILE A 55 2.18 4.54 -6.36
N GLU A 56 2.75 5.70 -6.66
CA GLU A 56 3.76 5.86 -7.72
C GLU A 56 4.99 4.98 -7.47
N LYS A 57 5.54 5.01 -6.24
CA LYS A 57 6.65 4.13 -5.83
C LYS A 57 6.31 2.65 -6.01
N LEU A 58 5.09 2.24 -5.65
CA LEU A 58 4.64 0.86 -5.81
C LEU A 58 4.52 0.48 -7.29
N MET A 59 3.99 1.36 -8.14
CA MET A 59 3.90 1.11 -9.59
C MET A 59 5.29 0.88 -10.21
N ASP A 60 6.28 1.69 -9.82
CA ASP A 60 7.67 1.54 -10.27
C ASP A 60 8.29 0.22 -9.80
N ILE A 61 8.14 -0.13 -8.52
CA ILE A 61 8.70 -1.36 -7.95
C ILE A 61 8.06 -2.62 -8.56
N LEU A 62 6.74 -2.57 -8.77
CA LEU A 62 5.95 -3.66 -9.34
C LEU A 62 6.05 -3.73 -10.87
N LYS A 63 6.66 -2.73 -11.51
CA LYS A 63 6.79 -2.61 -12.97
C LYS A 63 5.44 -2.75 -13.67
N VAL A 64 4.40 -2.16 -13.09
CA VAL A 64 3.05 -2.19 -13.65
C VAL A 64 3.08 -1.51 -15.01
N LYS A 65 2.58 -2.20 -16.04
CA LYS A 65 2.40 -1.63 -17.37
C LYS A 65 0.90 -1.41 -17.56
N GLU A 66 0.52 -0.23 -18.04
CA GLU A 66 -0.83 -0.02 -18.55
C GLU A 66 -1.05 -0.97 -19.73
N VAL A 67 -2.13 -1.74 -19.66
CA VAL A 67 -2.59 -2.55 -20.79
C VAL A 67 -3.67 -1.72 -21.47
N GLY A 68 -3.30 -1.10 -22.59
CA GLY A 68 -4.21 -0.38 -23.48
C GLY A 68 -4.97 -1.29 -24.43
#